data_AF-A0AA39X1N8-F1
#
_entry.id   AF-A0AA39X1N8-F1
#
_cell.length_a   1.000
_cell.length_b   1.000
_cell.length_c   1.000
_cell.angle_alpha   90.00
_cell.angle_beta   90.00
_cell.angle_gamma   90.00
#
_symmetry.space_group_name_H-M   'P 1'
#
loop_
_entity.id
_entity.type
_entity.pdbx_description
1 polymer ?
#
loop_
_entity_poly.entity_id
_entity_poly.type
_entity_poly.pdbx_seq_one_letter_code
_entity_poly.pdbx_strand_id
1 'polypeptide(L)'
;MMSLRALARSAPRALSRASSSTMGRSTQSAMRTIAKTQSAAFLRPQQASAFSTTLFRRAATSSETDEELSAKLASEIEFEQDVKENEPMPASIKDFIENGPFEIQDTPGKEDVILTRTYGNEKITVSFSIADLHNYEQENDMYDEDGALADEELDGPKSNQRSEADEEADEEDLGGNAEPDVPVRLTIVVEKPSKGALTIEAVAQDGAVVVENLFYYKDAKLAHGASPDATHAAQDAYPGPPFGSLDEDLQVLMERYLEDRGITQALAAFVPEYMDMKEQREYLAWLNNVKGFIDA
;
A
#
# COMPACT_ATOMS: atom_id res chain seq x y z
N MET A 1 3.48 -43.27 47.13
CA MET A 1 2.80 -44.20 46.19
C MET A 1 2.73 -43.50 44.85
N MET A 2 3.66 -43.83 43.95
CA MET A 2 3.40 -44.64 42.75
C MET A 2 2.37 -44.00 41.80
N SER A 3 2.84 -43.41 40.69
CA SER A 3 2.62 -44.02 39.37
C SER A 3 3.38 -43.27 38.28
N LEU A 4 4.33 -43.99 37.68
CA LEU A 4 4.97 -43.71 36.40
C LEU A 4 4.04 -44.18 35.27
N ARG A 5 4.03 -43.49 34.13
CA ARG A 5 4.01 -44.14 32.81
C ARG A 5 4.44 -43.18 31.71
N ALA A 6 5.48 -43.60 31.00
CA ALA A 6 6.10 -42.98 29.85
C ALA A 6 5.43 -43.43 28.54
N LEU A 7 5.48 -42.59 27.51
CA LEU A 7 5.52 -42.98 26.09
C LEU A 7 6.23 -41.88 25.28
N ALA A 8 7.47 -42.12 24.87
CA ALA A 8 8.15 -41.33 23.83
C ALA A 8 8.59 -42.29 22.73
N ARG A 9 8.05 -42.09 21.51
CA ARG A 9 8.43 -42.82 20.29
C ARG A 9 9.50 -42.01 19.56
N SER A 10 10.67 -42.62 19.39
CA SER A 10 11.76 -42.11 18.55
C SER A 10 11.65 -42.66 17.13
N ALA A 11 12.00 -41.85 16.14
CA ALA A 11 12.23 -42.28 14.75
C ALA A 11 13.42 -41.47 14.19
N PRO A 12 14.48 -42.10 13.66
CA PRO A 12 15.56 -41.40 12.99
C PRO A 12 15.32 -41.34 11.47
N ARG A 13 15.46 -40.15 10.88
CA ARG A 13 15.65 -39.99 9.42
C ARG A 13 17.14 -39.78 9.14
N ALA A 14 17.70 -40.68 8.35
CA ALA A 14 19.06 -40.66 7.88
C ALA A 14 19.28 -39.55 6.85
N LEU A 15 20.37 -38.80 6.99
CA LEU A 15 20.94 -37.93 5.96
C LEU A 15 22.33 -38.46 5.63
N SER A 16 22.55 -38.89 4.39
CA SER A 16 23.86 -39.23 3.84
C SER A 16 24.33 -38.11 2.92
N ARG A 17 25.33 -37.35 3.37
CA ARG A 17 26.09 -36.39 2.56
C ARG A 17 27.55 -36.77 2.66
N ALA A 18 28.10 -37.35 1.60
CA ALA A 18 29.52 -37.67 1.51
C ALA A 18 30.24 -36.58 0.71
N SER A 19 31.21 -35.97 1.38
CA SER A 19 32.23 -35.10 0.78
C SER A 19 33.46 -35.94 0.45
N SER A 20 34.13 -35.68 -0.67
CA SER A 20 35.56 -35.96 -0.78
C SER A 20 36.24 -35.00 -1.76
N SER A 21 37.03 -34.11 -1.18
CA SER A 21 38.14 -33.42 -1.83
C SER A 21 39.38 -34.30 -1.77
N THR A 22 40.22 -34.31 -2.80
CA THR A 22 41.65 -33.97 -2.66
C THR A 22 42.32 -33.80 -4.01
N MET A 23 43.30 -32.92 -4.00
CA MET A 23 44.14 -32.43 -5.09
C MET A 23 45.44 -33.27 -5.13
N GLY A 24 45.97 -33.57 -6.32
CA GLY A 24 47.23 -34.32 -6.46
C GLY A 24 47.90 -34.06 -7.80
N ARG A 25 49.21 -33.79 -7.76
CA ARG A 25 50.02 -33.06 -8.75
C ARG A 25 50.91 -34.00 -9.60
N SER A 26 51.20 -33.55 -10.82
CA SER A 26 52.20 -33.94 -11.84
C SER A 26 53.31 -34.98 -11.56
N THR A 27 53.64 -35.79 -12.59
CA THR A 27 55.02 -36.08 -13.07
C THR A 27 55.01 -36.44 -14.57
N GLN A 28 56.22 -36.51 -15.17
CA GLN A 28 56.58 -36.17 -16.55
C GLN A 28 56.60 -37.33 -17.58
N SER A 29 56.49 -36.94 -18.86
CA SER A 29 57.29 -37.32 -20.07
C SER A 29 57.83 -38.76 -20.26
N ALA A 30 57.52 -39.38 -21.41
CA ALA A 30 58.51 -39.85 -22.40
C ALA A 30 57.89 -40.34 -23.74
N MET A 31 58.34 -39.67 -24.82
CA MET A 31 58.69 -40.11 -26.20
C MET A 31 57.90 -41.15 -27.04
N ARG A 32 57.38 -40.64 -28.18
CA ARG A 32 57.55 -41.03 -29.61
C ARG A 32 57.53 -42.52 -30.02
N THR A 33 56.60 -42.85 -30.93
CA THR A 33 56.95 -43.40 -32.28
C THR A 33 55.87 -43.15 -33.33
N ILE A 34 56.32 -43.01 -34.58
CA ILE A 34 55.61 -42.69 -35.82
C ILE A 34 55.13 -43.99 -36.50
N ALA A 35 53.94 -44.00 -37.10
CA ALA A 35 53.73 -44.62 -38.43
C ALA A 35 52.36 -44.25 -39.01
N LYS A 36 52.42 -43.87 -40.29
CA LYS A 36 51.32 -43.50 -41.19
C LYS A 36 50.51 -44.73 -41.61
N THR A 37 49.20 -44.55 -41.81
CA THR A 37 48.44 -44.96 -43.01
C THR A 37 46.97 -44.55 -42.83
N GLN A 38 46.52 -43.55 -43.58
CA GLN A 38 45.07 -43.31 -43.77
C GLN A 38 44.76 -43.51 -45.24
N SER A 39 43.94 -44.52 -45.50
CA SER A 39 43.31 -44.79 -46.78
C SER A 39 42.07 -43.91 -46.91
N ALA A 40 41.85 -43.40 -48.12
CA ALA A 40 40.77 -42.50 -48.48
C ALA A 40 39.41 -43.20 -48.68
N ALA A 41 38.36 -42.37 -48.59
CA ALA A 41 37.02 -42.52 -49.18
C ALA A 41 36.06 -43.51 -48.47
N PHE A 42 34.75 -43.25 -48.31
CA PHE A 42 33.78 -42.49 -49.10
C PHE A 42 32.69 -41.87 -48.22
N LEU A 43 32.16 -40.71 -48.66
CA LEU A 43 30.93 -40.09 -48.17
C LEU A 43 29.71 -40.92 -48.56
N ARG A 44 28.78 -41.14 -47.62
CA ARG A 44 27.37 -41.44 -47.91
C ARG A 44 26.48 -40.58 -46.99
N PRO A 45 25.52 -39.82 -47.53
CA PRO A 45 24.55 -39.12 -46.69
C PRO A 45 23.47 -40.11 -46.26
N GLN A 46 23.32 -40.35 -44.96
CA GLN A 46 22.07 -40.92 -44.44
C GLN A 46 21.09 -39.78 -44.18
N GLN A 47 19.97 -39.87 -44.89
CA GLN A 47 18.82 -39.00 -44.80
C GLN A 47 18.22 -39.10 -43.38
N ALA A 48 18.15 -37.97 -42.66
CA ALA A 48 17.44 -37.89 -41.40
C ALA A 48 15.92 -37.91 -41.69
N SER A 49 15.22 -38.93 -41.21
CA SER A 49 13.76 -38.90 -41.13
C SER A 49 13.36 -37.98 -39.98
N ALA A 50 13.18 -36.69 -40.27
CA ALA A 50 12.57 -35.75 -39.35
C ALA A 50 11.07 -36.03 -39.31
N PHE A 51 10.63 -36.82 -38.32
CA PHE A 51 9.22 -36.83 -37.93
C PHE A 51 8.95 -35.53 -37.17
N SER A 52 8.63 -34.48 -37.92
CA SER A 52 8.03 -33.26 -37.39
C SER A 52 6.54 -33.50 -37.22
N THR A 53 6.10 -33.79 -36.00
CA THR A 53 4.69 -33.63 -35.59
C THR A 53 4.53 -32.25 -34.97
N THR A 54 4.70 -31.21 -35.78
CA THR A 54 4.10 -29.91 -35.47
C THR A 54 2.93 -29.76 -36.41
N LEU A 55 1.74 -29.63 -35.84
CA LEU A 55 0.68 -28.72 -36.28
C LEU A 55 -0.58 -28.92 -35.43
N PHE A 56 -1.06 -27.81 -34.88
CA PHE A 56 -2.36 -27.58 -34.23
C PHE A 56 -2.55 -28.02 -32.77
N ARG A 57 -1.94 -27.26 -31.85
CA ARG A 57 -2.78 -26.61 -30.84
C ARG A 57 -2.65 -25.11 -31.09
N ARG A 58 -3.78 -24.50 -31.47
CA ARG A 58 -4.02 -23.07 -31.70
C ARG A 58 -2.93 -22.16 -31.10
N ALA A 59 -2.29 -21.36 -31.95
CA ALA A 59 -1.92 -20.02 -31.51
C ALA A 59 -3.18 -19.41 -30.89
N ALA A 60 -3.06 -18.86 -29.69
CA ALA A 60 -4.16 -18.26 -28.94
C ALA A 60 -4.98 -17.37 -29.87
N THR A 61 -6.13 -17.87 -30.32
CA THR A 61 -7.22 -16.99 -30.66
C THR A 61 -7.65 -16.49 -29.29
N SER A 62 -7.45 -15.20 -29.04
CA SER A 62 -8.13 -14.46 -27.98
C SER A 62 -9.50 -15.10 -27.76
N SER A 63 -9.79 -15.55 -26.54
CA SER A 63 -11.12 -16.05 -26.27
C SER A 63 -12.10 -14.89 -26.48
N GLU A 64 -13.34 -15.17 -26.89
CA GLU A 64 -14.38 -14.14 -27.03
C GLU A 64 -14.48 -13.27 -25.77
N THR A 65 -14.27 -13.88 -24.60
CA THR A 65 -14.20 -13.19 -23.31
C THR A 65 -12.99 -12.27 -23.15
N ASP A 66 -11.83 -12.59 -23.74
CA ASP A 66 -10.65 -11.71 -23.70
C ASP A 66 -10.88 -10.46 -24.57
N GLU A 67 -11.55 -10.61 -25.72
CA GLU A 67 -11.89 -9.49 -26.62
C GLU A 67 -12.93 -8.57 -25.97
N GLU A 68 -13.98 -9.14 -25.37
CA GLU A 68 -14.99 -8.38 -24.63
C GLU A 68 -14.37 -7.64 -23.44
N LEU A 69 -13.53 -8.32 -22.65
CA LEU A 69 -12.87 -7.71 -21.49
C LEU A 69 -11.89 -6.62 -21.90
N SER A 70 -11.09 -6.83 -22.95
CA SER A 70 -10.18 -5.81 -23.48
C SER A 70 -10.92 -4.58 -24.00
N ALA A 71 -12.05 -4.77 -24.69
CA ALA A 71 -12.90 -3.68 -25.15
C ALA A 71 -13.50 -2.89 -23.98
N LYS A 72 -13.91 -3.57 -22.90
CA LYS A 72 -14.39 -2.90 -21.68
C LYS A 72 -13.29 -2.13 -20.97
N LEU A 73 -12.12 -2.73 -20.78
CA LEU A 73 -10.98 -2.02 -20.19
C LEU A 73 -10.57 -0.81 -21.02
N ALA A 74 -10.67 -0.88 -22.36
CA ALA A 74 -10.41 0.26 -23.23
C ALA A 74 -11.44 1.39 -23.01
N SER A 75 -12.73 1.07 -22.89
CA SER A 75 -13.75 2.09 -22.64
C SER A 75 -13.62 2.73 -21.27
N GLU A 76 -13.27 1.96 -20.23
CA GLU A 76 -13.00 2.52 -18.90
C GLU A 76 -11.77 3.45 -18.94
N ILE A 77 -10.67 3.05 -19.57
CA ILE A 77 -9.47 3.90 -19.70
C ILE A 77 -9.77 5.22 -20.42
N GLU A 78 -10.57 5.19 -21.49
CA GLU A 78 -10.98 6.39 -22.23
C GLU A 78 -11.83 7.31 -21.35
N PHE A 79 -12.83 6.74 -20.66
CA PHE A 79 -13.68 7.49 -19.75
C PHE A 79 -12.87 8.18 -18.64
N GLU A 80 -11.97 7.46 -17.98
CA GLU A 80 -11.14 8.01 -16.91
C GLU A 80 -10.11 9.04 -17.38
N GLN A 81 -9.63 8.93 -18.63
CA GLN A 81 -8.79 9.95 -19.26
C GLN A 81 -9.57 11.23 -19.54
N ASP A 82 -10.78 11.10 -20.07
CA ASP A 82 -11.66 12.23 -20.33
C ASP A 82 -12.02 12.95 -19.02
N VAL A 83 -12.32 12.22 -17.95
CA VAL A 83 -12.56 12.81 -16.61
C VAL A 83 -11.34 13.59 -16.14
N LYS A 84 -10.15 12.97 -16.18
CA LYS A 84 -8.90 13.61 -15.76
C LYS A 84 -8.54 14.88 -16.56
N GLU A 85 -8.85 14.92 -17.85
CA GLU A 85 -8.61 16.10 -18.68
C GLU A 85 -9.58 17.25 -18.37
N ASN A 86 -10.82 16.91 -17.96
CA ASN A 86 -11.87 17.87 -17.65
C ASN A 86 -11.83 18.34 -16.19
N GLU A 87 -11.21 17.61 -15.27
CA GLU A 87 -11.03 17.98 -13.87
C GLU A 87 -9.62 18.50 -13.60
N PRO A 88 -9.42 19.84 -13.56
CA PRO A 88 -8.11 20.40 -13.29
C PRO A 88 -7.68 20.10 -11.86
N MET A 89 -6.40 19.75 -11.67
CA MET A 89 -5.83 19.57 -10.33
C MET A 89 -6.18 20.74 -9.41
N PRO A 90 -6.67 20.47 -8.18
CA PRO A 90 -6.99 21.47 -7.18
C PRO A 90 -5.86 22.48 -6.98
N ALA A 91 -6.23 23.73 -6.74
CA ALA A 91 -5.26 24.82 -6.54
C ALA A 91 -4.40 24.61 -5.28
N SER A 92 -5.00 24.08 -4.23
CA SER A 92 -4.40 23.64 -2.97
C SER A 92 -3.22 22.68 -3.17
N ILE A 93 -3.38 21.64 -3.99
CA ILE A 93 -2.30 20.71 -4.33
C ILE A 93 -1.14 21.46 -4.99
N LYS A 94 -1.42 22.31 -6.00
CA LYS A 94 -0.38 23.07 -6.71
C LYS A 94 0.35 24.02 -5.77
N ASP A 95 -0.39 24.76 -4.96
CA ASP A 95 0.16 25.71 -4.01
C ASP A 95 1.04 25.02 -2.96
N PHE A 96 0.65 23.84 -2.48
CA PHE A 96 1.44 23.05 -1.55
C PHE A 96 2.69 22.44 -2.20
N ILE A 97 2.60 21.98 -3.45
CA ILE A 97 3.77 21.47 -4.17
C ILE A 97 4.78 22.60 -4.45
N GLU A 98 4.31 23.79 -4.83
CA GLU A 98 5.17 24.90 -5.24
C GLU A 98 5.73 25.70 -4.05
N ASN A 99 4.91 25.94 -3.03
CA ASN A 99 5.25 26.80 -1.89
C ASN A 99 5.42 26.03 -0.58
N GLY A 100 5.07 24.73 -0.56
CA GLY A 100 5.17 23.90 0.63
C GLY A 100 6.62 23.60 1.01
N PRO A 101 6.87 23.32 2.30
CA PRO A 101 8.22 23.11 2.80
C PRO A 101 8.68 21.65 2.69
N PHE A 102 7.86 20.77 2.12
CA PHE A 102 8.11 19.33 2.01
C PHE A 102 8.48 18.93 0.58
N GLU A 103 9.43 18.03 0.47
CA GLU A 103 9.70 17.28 -0.76
C GLU A 103 8.82 16.03 -0.78
N ILE A 104 8.02 15.89 -1.84
CA ILE A 104 7.11 14.76 -2.01
C ILE A 104 7.82 13.62 -2.74
N GLN A 105 7.83 12.44 -2.14
CA GLN A 105 8.31 11.19 -2.75
C GLN A 105 7.11 10.28 -3.00
N ASP A 106 6.65 10.29 -4.25
CA ASP A 106 5.56 9.44 -4.75
C ASP A 106 6.12 8.48 -5.80
N THR A 107 6.02 7.17 -5.55
CA THR A 107 6.46 6.12 -6.47
C THR A 107 5.25 5.42 -7.08
N PRO A 108 5.11 5.40 -8.43
CA PRO A 108 4.03 4.66 -9.09
C PRO A 108 4.00 3.17 -8.70
N GLY A 109 2.81 2.64 -8.48
CA GLY A 109 2.57 1.25 -8.06
C GLY A 109 2.79 0.98 -6.57
N LYS A 110 3.00 2.02 -5.76
CA LYS A 110 2.99 1.94 -4.30
C LYS A 110 1.90 2.83 -3.75
N GLU A 111 1.25 2.39 -2.68
CA GLU A 111 0.19 3.13 -2.01
C GLU A 111 0.75 4.27 -1.13
N ASP A 112 1.92 4.06 -0.54
CA ASP A 112 2.56 5.02 0.37
C ASP A 112 3.07 6.28 -0.34
N VAL A 113 2.79 7.44 0.26
CA VAL A 113 3.36 8.74 -0.08
C VAL A 113 4.22 9.23 1.07
N ILE A 114 5.44 9.70 0.77
CA ILE A 114 6.38 10.14 1.79
C ILE A 114 6.74 11.61 1.55
N LEU A 115 6.42 12.47 2.51
CA LEU A 115 6.85 13.86 2.56
C LEU A 115 8.10 13.98 3.43
N THR A 116 9.16 14.59 2.91
CA THR A 116 10.40 14.79 3.67
C THR A 116 10.74 16.27 3.76
N ARG A 117 11.13 16.71 4.96
CA ARG A 117 11.62 18.08 5.21
C ARG A 117 12.80 18.05 6.16
N THR A 118 13.68 19.03 6.01
CA THR A 118 14.70 19.35 7.03
C THR A 118 14.33 20.65 7.75
N TYR A 119 14.39 20.63 9.08
CA TYR A 119 14.12 21.79 9.93
C TYR A 119 15.25 21.96 10.94
N GLY A 120 16.15 22.91 10.67
CA GLY A 120 17.38 23.07 11.44
C GLY A 120 18.23 21.81 11.39
N ASN A 121 18.38 21.14 12.54
CA ASN A 121 19.13 19.89 12.65
C ASN A 121 18.22 18.65 12.62
N GLU A 122 16.93 18.81 12.39
CA GLU A 122 15.95 17.74 12.50
C GLU A 122 15.49 17.32 11.11
N LYS A 123 15.25 16.03 10.93
CA LYS A 123 14.64 15.48 9.72
C LYS A 123 13.22 15.08 10.05
N ILE A 124 12.28 15.62 9.29
CA ILE A 124 10.85 15.36 9.43
C ILE A 124 10.44 14.50 8.24
N THR A 125 9.79 13.38 8.51
CA THR A 125 9.18 12.53 7.51
C THR A 125 7.71 12.38 7.86
N VAL A 126 6.81 12.66 6.94
CA VAL A 126 5.38 12.40 7.07
C VAL A 126 5.03 11.33 6.05
N SER A 127 4.39 10.25 6.46
CA SER A 127 3.89 9.22 5.55
C SER A 127 2.39 9.01 5.75
N PHE A 128 1.71 8.84 4.64
CA PHE A 128 0.28 8.50 4.54
C PHE A 128 0.08 7.54 3.35
N SER A 129 -1.03 6.82 3.33
CA SER A 129 -1.30 5.79 2.31
C SER A 129 -2.71 5.92 1.77
N ILE A 130 -2.88 5.70 0.46
CA ILE A 130 -4.19 5.65 -0.21
C ILE A 130 -5.08 4.51 0.30
N ALA A 131 -4.51 3.49 0.96
CA ALA A 131 -5.29 2.41 1.57
C ALA A 131 -6.30 2.89 2.64
N ASP A 132 -6.06 4.07 3.22
CA ASP A 132 -6.98 4.67 4.19
C ASP A 132 -8.32 5.08 3.55
N LEU A 133 -8.30 5.47 2.27
CA LEU A 133 -9.51 5.79 1.49
C LEU A 133 -10.41 4.56 1.34
N HIS A 134 -9.83 3.44 0.90
CA HIS A 134 -10.57 2.18 0.69
C HIS A 134 -11.15 1.60 1.98
N ASN A 135 -10.44 1.72 3.10
CA ASN A 135 -10.92 1.22 4.38
C ASN A 135 -12.14 2.01 4.88
N TYR A 136 -12.17 3.32 4.65
CA TYR A 136 -13.29 4.17 5.09
C TYR A 136 -14.54 3.96 4.21
N GLU A 137 -14.37 3.88 2.89
CA GLU A 137 -15.46 3.55 1.96
C GLU A 137 -16.12 2.22 2.33
N GLN A 138 -15.32 1.19 2.59
CA GLN A 138 -15.83 -0.12 3.01
C GLN A 138 -16.54 -0.10 4.37
N GLU A 139 -16.08 0.72 5.31
CA GLU A 139 -16.70 0.83 6.63
C GLU A 139 -18.07 1.54 6.54
N ASN A 140 -18.20 2.58 5.72
CA ASN A 140 -19.48 3.28 5.51
C ASN A 140 -20.51 2.44 4.76
N ASP A 141 -20.11 1.70 3.70
CA ASP A 141 -20.99 0.79 2.95
C ASP A 141 -21.65 -0.27 3.86
N MET A 142 -21.00 -0.63 4.97
CA MET A 142 -21.52 -1.58 5.95
C MET A 142 -22.54 -0.98 6.94
N TYR A 143 -22.53 0.33 7.17
CA TYR A 143 -23.46 0.99 8.09
C TYR A 143 -24.70 1.57 7.37
N ASP A 144 -24.63 1.82 6.07
CA ASP A 144 -25.77 2.31 5.28
C ASP A 144 -26.85 1.24 4.98
N GLU A 145 -26.54 -0.06 5.13
CA GLU A 145 -27.55 -1.13 4.96
C GLU A 145 -28.57 -1.21 6.13
N ASP A 146 -28.34 -0.57 7.28
CA ASP A 146 -29.23 -0.65 8.45
C ASP A 146 -30.30 0.47 8.52
N GLY A 147 -30.29 1.40 7.54
CA GLY A 147 -31.28 2.48 7.42
C GLY A 147 -32.67 2.04 6.92
N ALA A 148 -32.81 0.81 6.42
CA ALA A 148 -34.05 0.32 5.82
C ALA A 148 -35.10 -0.21 6.83
N LEU A 149 -34.79 -0.25 8.13
CA LEU A 149 -35.71 -0.78 9.16
C LEU A 149 -36.55 0.29 9.88
N ALA A 150 -36.48 1.56 9.46
CA ALA A 150 -37.23 2.65 10.07
C ALA A 150 -38.67 2.83 9.56
N ASP A 151 -39.13 2.06 8.55
CA ASP A 151 -40.45 2.26 7.91
C ASP A 151 -41.48 1.13 8.14
N GLU A 152 -41.29 0.25 9.13
CA GLU A 152 -42.30 -0.76 9.52
C GLU A 152 -42.84 -0.58 10.95
N GLU A 153 -43.25 0.64 11.33
CA GLU A 153 -44.19 0.81 12.45
C GLU A 153 -45.35 1.76 12.08
N LEU A 154 -46.11 1.38 11.06
CA LEU A 154 -47.42 1.96 10.73
C LEU A 154 -48.47 0.85 10.55
N ASP A 155 -49.00 0.29 11.65
CA ASP A 155 -50.44 -0.04 11.69
C ASP A 155 -50.99 -0.19 13.12
N GLY A 156 -51.91 0.71 13.50
CA GLY A 156 -52.67 0.66 14.76
C GLY A 156 -53.68 1.82 14.86
N PRO A 157 -55.01 1.58 14.92
CA PRO A 157 -56.00 2.60 14.57
C PRO A 157 -56.46 3.50 15.73
N LYS A 158 -56.52 4.81 15.43
CA LYS A 158 -57.45 5.88 15.91
C LYS A 158 -57.61 6.15 17.41
N SER A 159 -57.21 7.36 17.85
CA SER A 159 -58.15 8.30 18.51
C SER A 159 -57.67 9.76 18.53
N ASN A 160 -58.19 10.55 17.58
CA ASN A 160 -58.72 11.91 17.68
C ASN A 160 -58.34 12.79 18.91
N GLN A 161 -57.43 13.76 18.72
CA GLN A 161 -57.61 15.12 19.22
C GLN A 161 -56.75 16.13 18.46
N ARG A 162 -57.38 17.27 18.15
CA ARG A 162 -56.91 18.36 17.29
C ARG A 162 -55.93 19.26 18.03
N SER A 163 -54.96 19.80 17.29
CA SER A 163 -54.68 21.23 17.25
C SER A 163 -53.78 21.53 16.04
N GLU A 164 -54.36 22.22 15.06
CA GLU A 164 -53.66 22.92 13.98
C GLU A 164 -52.95 24.14 14.59
N ALA A 165 -51.62 24.23 14.42
CA ALA A 165 -50.81 25.46 14.40
C ALA A 165 -49.33 25.08 14.36
N ASP A 166 -48.77 24.99 13.15
CA ASP A 166 -47.52 25.67 12.75
C ASP A 166 -47.13 25.13 11.37
N GLU A 167 -47.68 25.78 10.34
CA GLU A 167 -46.98 25.94 9.07
C GLU A 167 -45.86 26.95 9.32
N GLU A 168 -44.72 26.49 9.82
CA GLU A 168 -43.45 27.19 9.67
C GLU A 168 -42.61 26.33 8.72
N ALA A 169 -42.49 26.86 7.51
CA ALA A 169 -41.54 26.43 6.53
C ALA A 169 -40.14 26.64 7.11
N ASP A 170 -39.45 25.57 7.45
CA ASP A 170 -37.98 25.58 7.55
C ASP A 170 -37.43 25.12 6.19
N GLU A 171 -37.54 26.04 5.22
CA GLU A 171 -36.79 25.99 3.96
C GLU A 171 -35.33 26.44 4.19
N GLU A 172 -34.58 25.83 5.11
CA GLU A 172 -33.11 26.01 5.18
C GLU A 172 -32.41 24.75 5.70
N ASP A 173 -32.62 23.60 5.04
CA ASP A 173 -31.59 22.56 4.97
C ASP A 173 -31.15 22.37 3.52
N LEU A 174 -30.63 23.46 2.95
CA LEU A 174 -29.62 23.38 1.89
C LEU A 174 -28.22 23.32 2.53
N GLY A 175 -28.08 22.58 3.65
CA GLY A 175 -26.80 22.02 4.03
C GLY A 175 -26.43 21.03 2.95
N GLY A 176 -25.64 21.50 1.97
CA GLY A 176 -25.09 20.63 0.94
C GLY A 176 -24.55 19.38 1.62
N ASN A 177 -24.91 18.22 1.09
CA ASN A 177 -24.35 16.93 1.43
C ASN A 177 -22.84 16.99 1.11
N ALA A 178 -22.07 17.70 1.94
CA ALA A 178 -20.63 17.65 1.96
C ALA A 178 -20.34 16.26 2.52
N GLU A 179 -19.90 15.37 1.64
CA GLU A 179 -19.40 14.08 2.09
C GLU A 179 -18.37 14.33 3.20
N PRO A 180 -18.46 13.61 4.33
CA PRO A 180 -17.53 13.79 5.42
C PRO A 180 -16.11 13.55 4.92
N ASP A 181 -15.19 14.48 5.20
CA ASP A 181 -13.79 14.31 4.84
C ASP A 181 -13.27 12.99 5.44
N VAL A 182 -12.71 12.13 4.58
CA VAL A 182 -12.18 10.83 4.98
C VAL A 182 -11.01 11.03 5.95
N PRO A 183 -11.05 10.48 7.17
CA PRO A 183 -9.96 10.60 8.12
C PRO A 183 -8.72 9.86 7.59
N VAL A 184 -7.64 10.61 7.35
CA VAL A 184 -6.38 10.05 6.86
C VAL A 184 -5.39 9.87 8.00
N ARG A 185 -4.84 8.67 8.18
CA ARG A 185 -3.79 8.45 9.18
C ARG A 185 -2.45 8.95 8.66
N LEU A 186 -1.83 9.78 9.47
CA LEU A 186 -0.49 10.32 9.29
C LEU A 186 0.47 9.67 10.28
N THR A 187 1.58 9.16 9.76
CA THR A 187 2.74 8.83 10.58
C THR A 187 3.79 9.92 10.40
N ILE A 188 4.02 10.71 11.45
CA ILE A 188 4.96 11.83 11.47
C ILE A 188 6.18 11.42 12.29
N VAL A 189 7.35 11.34 11.66
CA VAL A 189 8.61 11.00 12.31
C VAL A 189 9.52 12.22 12.35
N VAL A 190 9.90 12.64 13.55
CA VAL A 190 10.90 13.69 13.78
C VAL A 190 12.18 13.08 14.32
N GLU A 191 13.20 13.02 13.46
CA GLU A 191 14.52 12.50 13.79
C GLU A 191 15.45 13.63 14.23
N LYS A 192 16.21 13.39 15.31
CA LYS A 192 17.27 14.30 15.76
C LYS A 192 18.62 13.57 15.76
N PRO A 193 19.69 14.14 15.18
CA PRO A 193 21.01 13.55 15.18
C PRO A 193 21.44 13.16 16.59
N SER A 194 21.74 11.87 16.78
CA SER A 194 22.22 11.31 18.05
C SER A 194 21.23 11.41 19.23
N LYS A 195 19.94 11.70 18.98
CA LYS A 195 18.90 11.84 20.01
C LYS A 195 17.67 10.96 19.76
N GLY A 196 17.73 10.07 18.78
CA GLY A 196 16.63 9.16 18.44
C GLY A 196 15.60 9.78 17.51
N ALA A 197 14.40 9.21 17.52
CA ALA A 197 13.26 9.65 16.73
C ALA A 197 12.00 9.70 17.59
N LEU A 198 11.17 10.70 17.32
CA LEU A 198 9.82 10.81 17.85
C LEU A 198 8.85 10.46 16.71
N THR A 199 8.11 9.37 16.84
CA THR A 199 7.03 9.01 15.93
C THR A 199 5.72 9.47 16.54
N ILE A 200 4.90 10.11 15.72
CA ILE A 200 3.65 10.73 16.11
C ILE A 200 2.61 10.17 15.16
N GLU A 201 1.65 9.43 15.69
CA GLU A 201 0.47 9.00 14.95
C GLU A 201 -0.59 10.09 15.11
N ALA A 202 -1.09 10.56 13.98
CA ALA A 202 -2.09 11.61 13.91
C ALA A 202 -3.10 11.29 12.81
N VAL A 203 -4.24 11.95 12.85
CA VAL A 203 -5.28 11.86 11.83
C VAL A 203 -5.48 13.25 11.22
N ALA A 204 -5.46 13.34 9.89
CA ALA A 204 -5.91 14.52 9.17
C ALA A 204 -7.40 14.38 8.86
N GLN A 205 -8.22 15.26 9.43
CA GLN A 205 -9.68 15.28 9.25
C GLN A 205 -10.20 16.71 9.50
N ASP A 206 -11.24 17.12 8.77
CA ASP A 206 -11.89 18.43 8.90
C ASP A 206 -10.88 19.61 8.78
N GLY A 207 -9.87 19.44 7.93
CA GLY A 207 -8.78 20.39 7.76
C GLY A 207 -7.84 20.54 8.96
N ALA A 208 -7.93 19.71 10.00
CA ALA A 208 -7.04 19.72 11.16
C ALA A 208 -6.18 18.45 11.23
N VAL A 209 -5.02 18.53 11.92
CA VAL A 209 -4.21 17.35 12.28
C VAL A 209 -4.40 17.08 13.77
N VAL A 210 -5.03 15.96 14.10
CA VAL A 210 -5.30 15.53 15.48
C VAL A 210 -4.30 14.46 15.89
N VAL A 211 -3.55 14.71 16.97
CA VAL A 211 -2.54 13.75 17.46
C VAL A 211 -3.19 12.68 18.33
N GLU A 212 -2.89 11.41 18.05
CA GLU A 212 -3.43 10.28 18.80
C GLU A 212 -2.40 9.69 19.76
N ASN A 213 -1.21 9.37 19.24
CA ASN A 213 -0.15 8.68 19.99
C ASN A 213 1.24 9.28 19.71
N LEU A 214 2.13 9.18 20.70
CA LEU A 214 3.54 9.59 20.58
C LEU A 214 4.49 8.51 21.09
N PHE A 215 5.38 8.05 20.21
CA PHE A 215 6.36 7.03 20.47
C PHE A 215 7.76 7.61 20.42
N TYR A 216 8.57 7.34 21.45
CA TYR A 216 9.98 7.72 21.45
C TYR A 216 10.87 6.51 21.23
N TYR A 217 11.65 6.55 20.16
CA TYR A 217 12.65 5.54 19.83
C TYR A 217 14.06 6.09 20.04
N LYS A 218 14.89 5.36 20.80
CA LYS A 218 16.31 5.72 20.97
C LYS A 218 17.10 5.57 19.67
N ASP A 219 16.73 4.59 18.84
CA ASP A 219 17.30 4.38 17.51
C ASP A 219 16.30 4.85 16.46
N ALA A 220 16.71 5.80 15.63
CA ALA A 220 15.86 6.37 14.58
C ALA A 220 15.48 5.35 13.50
N LYS A 221 16.24 4.27 13.36
CA LYS A 221 15.94 3.21 12.38
C LYS A 221 14.64 2.46 12.66
N LEU A 222 14.21 2.42 13.93
CA LEU A 222 12.95 1.76 14.31
C LEU A 222 11.72 2.55 13.85
N ALA A 223 11.86 3.87 13.70
CA ALA A 223 10.74 4.77 13.42
C ALA A 223 10.20 4.66 11.98
N HIS A 224 11.01 4.16 11.03
CA HIS A 224 10.66 4.13 9.60
C HIS A 224 10.11 2.80 9.11
N GLY A 225 10.00 1.78 9.98
CA GLY A 225 9.45 0.48 9.60
C GLY A 225 10.15 -0.22 8.41
N ALA A 226 11.41 0.13 8.13
CA ALA A 226 12.08 -0.24 6.88
C ALA A 226 12.33 -1.76 6.70
N SER A 227 12.12 -2.56 7.74
CA SER A 227 12.13 -4.01 7.68
C SER A 227 11.11 -4.64 8.64
N PRO A 228 10.64 -5.87 8.38
CA PRO A 228 9.75 -6.59 9.30
C PRO A 228 10.32 -6.76 10.71
N ASP A 229 11.64 -6.93 10.82
CA ASP A 229 12.31 -7.00 12.12
C ASP A 229 12.28 -5.65 12.85
N ALA A 230 12.40 -4.54 12.12
CA ALA A 230 12.34 -3.20 12.69
C ALA A 230 10.93 -2.82 13.13
N THR A 231 9.90 -3.18 12.36
CA THR A 231 8.50 -2.97 12.74
C THR A 231 8.13 -3.78 13.98
N HIS A 232 8.56 -5.04 14.05
CA HIS A 232 8.33 -5.86 15.23
C HIS A 232 9.06 -5.30 16.47
N ALA A 233 10.33 -4.90 16.32
CA ALA A 233 11.07 -4.27 17.42
C ALA A 233 10.49 -2.92 17.85
N ALA A 234 9.83 -2.18 16.95
CA ALA A 234 9.12 -0.95 17.28
C ALA A 234 7.86 -1.21 18.12
N GLN A 235 7.17 -2.34 17.92
CA GLN A 235 6.01 -2.77 18.71
C GLN A 235 6.38 -3.18 20.14
N ASP A 236 7.61 -3.65 20.36
CA ASP A 236 8.13 -3.97 21.69
C ASP A 236 8.45 -2.72 22.53
N ALA A 237 8.54 -1.54 21.90
CA ALA A 237 8.79 -0.29 22.60
C ALA A 237 7.53 0.18 23.34
N TYR A 238 7.72 0.86 24.48
CA TYR A 238 6.61 1.45 25.21
C TYR A 238 5.93 2.52 24.35
N PRO A 239 4.61 2.41 24.10
CA PRO A 239 3.91 3.28 23.17
C PRO A 239 3.65 4.70 23.68
N GLY A 240 3.98 4.98 24.94
CA GLY A 240 3.52 6.18 25.62
C GLY A 240 2.10 6.01 26.17
N PRO A 241 1.62 6.97 26.98
CA PRO A 241 0.20 7.07 27.29
C PRO A 241 -0.58 7.64 26.07
N PRO A 242 -1.90 7.44 25.99
CA PRO A 242 -2.73 8.12 24.99
C PRO A 242 -2.53 9.63 25.05
N PHE A 243 -2.41 10.31 23.90
CA PHE A 243 -2.10 11.74 23.85
C PHE A 243 -3.11 12.59 24.64
N GLY A 244 -4.40 12.31 24.48
CA GLY A 244 -5.47 13.02 25.18
C GLY A 244 -5.47 12.86 26.71
N SER A 245 -4.65 11.95 27.27
CA SER A 245 -4.48 11.80 28.72
C SER A 245 -3.34 12.66 29.29
N LEU A 246 -2.56 13.32 28.44
CA LEU A 246 -1.51 14.25 28.85
C LEU A 246 -2.11 15.55 29.39
N ASP A 247 -1.30 16.31 30.12
CA ASP A 247 -1.64 17.66 30.54
C ASP A 247 -1.99 18.57 29.35
N GLU A 248 -3.01 19.41 29.48
CA GLU A 248 -3.54 20.24 28.38
C GLU A 248 -2.48 21.20 27.83
N ASP A 249 -1.68 21.84 28.69
CA ASP A 249 -0.60 22.74 28.25
C ASP A 249 0.46 21.98 27.46
N LEU A 250 0.75 20.73 27.84
CA LEU A 250 1.67 19.86 27.12
C LEU A 250 1.13 19.48 25.73
N GLN A 251 -0.17 19.21 25.62
CA GLN A 251 -0.81 18.90 24.33
C GLN A 251 -0.69 20.10 23.38
N VAL A 252 -1.09 21.30 23.83
CA VAL A 252 -1.00 22.53 23.04
C VAL A 252 0.45 22.83 22.60
N LEU A 253 1.44 22.64 23.49
CA LEU A 253 2.84 22.83 23.14
C LEU A 253 3.36 21.80 22.13
N MET A 254 2.83 20.57 22.15
CA MET A 254 3.17 19.54 21.17
C MET A 254 2.58 19.85 19.79
N GLU A 255 1.33 20.30 19.74
CA GLU A 255 0.69 20.73 18.49
C GLU A 255 1.44 21.91 17.88
N ARG A 256 1.76 22.93 18.68
CA ARG A 256 2.57 24.06 18.22
C ARG A 256 3.97 23.65 17.77
N TYR A 257 4.58 22.66 18.42
CA TYR A 257 5.86 22.09 18.01
C TYR A 257 5.77 21.45 16.61
N LEU A 258 4.64 20.83 16.27
CA LEU A 258 4.36 20.24 14.96
C LEU A 258 4.07 21.33 13.91
N GLU A 259 3.33 22.38 14.26
CA GLU A 259 3.05 23.52 13.39
C GLU A 259 4.34 24.23 12.94
N ASP A 260 5.26 24.50 13.86
CA ASP A 260 6.57 25.09 13.55
C ASP A 260 7.37 24.25 12.53
N ARG A 261 7.07 22.95 12.43
CA ARG A 261 7.70 21.97 11.54
C ARG A 261 6.94 21.80 10.22
N GLY A 262 5.84 22.51 10.03
CA GLY A 262 5.02 22.48 8.81
C GLY A 262 3.86 21.50 8.84
N ILE A 263 3.62 20.82 9.97
CA ILE A 263 2.40 20.03 10.18
C ILE A 263 1.29 21.02 10.54
N THR A 264 0.59 21.50 9.53
CA THR A 264 -0.34 22.64 9.65
C THR A 264 -1.68 22.29 9.02
N GLN A 265 -2.66 23.18 9.18
CA GLN A 265 -3.94 23.11 8.47
C GLN A 265 -3.77 22.91 6.95
N ALA A 266 -2.75 23.54 6.35
CA ALA A 266 -2.46 23.37 4.92
C ALA A 266 -2.02 21.95 4.56
N LEU A 267 -1.31 21.26 5.46
CA LEU A 267 -0.98 19.84 5.28
C LEU A 267 -2.24 18.98 5.40
N ALA A 268 -3.10 19.26 6.38
CA ALA A 268 -4.35 18.52 6.57
C ALA A 268 -5.31 18.65 5.38
N ALA A 269 -5.38 19.82 4.74
CA ALA A 269 -6.16 20.00 3.52
C ALA A 269 -5.49 19.36 2.29
N PHE A 270 -4.15 19.38 2.21
CA PHE A 270 -3.41 18.81 1.09
C PHE A 270 -3.51 17.29 1.01
N VAL A 271 -3.48 16.60 2.16
CA VAL A 271 -3.32 15.14 2.20
C VAL A 271 -4.50 14.40 1.53
N PRO A 272 -5.78 14.64 1.89
CA PRO A 272 -6.92 13.97 1.25
C PRO A 272 -6.96 14.22 -0.25
N GLU A 273 -6.84 15.48 -0.69
CA GLU A 273 -6.86 15.82 -2.11
C GLU A 273 -5.70 15.17 -2.90
N TYR A 274 -4.52 15.07 -2.29
CA TYR A 274 -3.38 14.39 -2.91
C TYR A 274 -3.61 12.88 -3.02
N MET A 275 -4.30 12.27 -2.04
CA MET A 275 -4.67 10.86 -2.08
C MET A 275 -5.62 10.58 -3.24
N ASP A 276 -6.68 11.37 -3.43
CA ASP A 276 -7.62 11.21 -4.55
C ASP A 276 -6.90 11.29 -5.89
N MET A 277 -6.03 12.30 -6.05
CA MET A 277 -5.23 12.46 -7.26
C MET A 277 -4.30 11.26 -7.49
N LYS A 278 -3.70 10.71 -6.44
CA LYS A 278 -2.82 9.55 -6.53
C LYS A 278 -3.62 8.28 -6.85
N GLU A 279 -4.73 8.04 -6.17
CA GLU A 279 -5.62 6.90 -6.39
C GLU A 279 -6.05 6.86 -7.86
N GLN A 280 -6.51 7.98 -8.41
CA GLN A 280 -6.88 8.06 -9.82
C GLN A 280 -5.73 7.73 -10.78
N ARG A 281 -4.49 8.16 -10.44
CA ARG A 281 -3.30 7.81 -11.23
C ARG A 281 -2.95 6.32 -11.14
N GLU A 282 -3.06 5.73 -9.96
CA GLU A 282 -2.78 4.31 -9.75
C GLU A 282 -3.86 3.43 -10.38
N TYR A 283 -5.13 3.82 -10.31
CA TYR A 283 -6.25 3.15 -10.97
C TYR A 283 -6.08 3.11 -12.49
N LEU A 284 -5.77 4.25 -13.11
CA LEU A 284 -5.45 4.31 -14.55
C LEU A 284 -4.26 3.42 -14.90
N ALA A 285 -3.19 3.43 -14.09
CA ALA A 285 -2.03 2.57 -14.32
C ALA A 285 -2.40 1.08 -14.19
N TRP A 286 -3.23 0.72 -13.22
CA TRP A 286 -3.76 -0.62 -13.02
C TRP A 286 -4.60 -1.07 -14.22
N LEU A 287 -5.56 -0.27 -14.69
CA LEU A 287 -6.36 -0.57 -15.88
C LEU A 287 -5.49 -0.84 -17.11
N ASN A 288 -4.48 -0.01 -17.35
CA ASN A 288 -3.54 -0.18 -18.45
C ASN A 288 -2.73 -1.48 -18.32
N ASN A 289 -2.26 -1.81 -17.11
CA ASN A 289 -1.51 -3.03 -16.85
C ASN A 289 -2.38 -4.29 -17.03
N VAL A 290 -3.61 -4.27 -16.53
CA VAL A 290 -4.58 -5.37 -16.68
C VAL A 290 -4.93 -5.56 -18.15
N LYS A 291 -5.23 -4.48 -18.88
CA LYS A 291 -5.48 -4.55 -20.32
C LYS A 291 -4.29 -5.12 -21.07
N GLY A 292 -3.08 -4.63 -20.77
CA GLY A 292 -1.84 -5.14 -21.36
C GLY A 292 -1.58 -6.62 -21.07
N PHE A 293 -2.06 -7.14 -19.95
CA PHE A 293 -2.01 -8.57 -19.62
C PHE A 293 -3.04 -9.39 -20.41
N ILE A 294 -4.26 -8.89 -20.58
CA ILE A 294 -5.33 -9.57 -21.34
C ILE A 294 -5.02 -9.61 -22.84
N ASP A 295 -4.35 -8.57 -23.37
CA ASP A 295 -3.98 -8.48 -24.78
C ASP A 295 -2.75 -9.33 -25.19
N ALA A 296 -2.03 -9.92 -24.24
CA ALA A 296 -0.74 -10.59 -24.44
C ALA A 296 -0.86 -12.05 -24.95
#